data_AF-A0A6V7M5V5-F1
#
_entry.id   AF-A0A6V7M5V5-F1
#
_cell.length_a   1.000
_cell.length_b   1.000
_cell.length_c   1.000
_cell.angle_alpha   90.00
_cell.angle_beta   90.00
_cell.angle_gamma   90.00
#
_symmetry.space_group_name_H-M   'P 1'
#
loop_
_entity.id
_entity.type
_entity.pdbx_description
1 polymer ?
#
loop_
_entity_poly.entity_id
_entity_poly.type
_entity_poly.pdbx_seq_one_letter_code
_entity_poly.pdbx_strand_id
1 'polypeptide(L)'
;HRPYLGVNLRNLSPRIVGGAECNKGDYPHQASLQWGWPPLINFNHFCGGSIINEKWILTAGHCIDAVPSYGKFVIKVGKHVLKDDEDEEQVISVEATFIHKEYHG
;
A
#
# COMPACT_ATOMS: atom_id res chain seq x y z
N HIS A 1 11.88 21.41 14.55
CA HIS A 1 10.77 20.62 13.96
C HIS A 1 10.59 19.35 14.77
N ARG A 2 9.45 19.19 15.46
CA ARG A 2 9.13 17.97 16.20
C ARG A 2 8.35 17.04 15.26
N PRO A 3 8.81 15.80 14.99
CA PRO A 3 8.02 14.86 14.21
C PRO A 3 6.74 14.54 14.98
N TYR A 4 5.61 14.51 14.27
CA TYR A 4 4.32 14.13 14.84
C TYR A 4 4.43 12.70 15.40
N LEU A 5 4.43 12.57 16.72
CA LEU A 5 4.29 11.30 17.40
C LEU A 5 2.83 10.87 17.24
N GLY A 6 2.61 9.76 16.53
CA GLY A 6 1.30 9.17 16.30
C GLY A 6 0.49 9.01 17.59
N VAL A 7 -0.82 9.16 17.43
CA VAL A 7 -1.87 9.07 18.46
C VAL A 7 -1.64 7.90 19.42
N ASN A 8 -1.88 8.10 20.72
CA ASN A 8 -1.76 7.07 21.76
C ASN A 8 -2.89 6.03 21.61
N LEU A 9 -2.57 4.83 21.10
CA LEU A 9 -3.52 3.79 20.71
C LEU A 9 -3.94 2.86 21.86
N ARG A 10 -4.34 3.41 23.01
CA ARG A 10 -4.79 2.59 24.15
C ARG A 10 -6.17 1.94 23.99
N ASN A 11 -6.90 2.25 22.90
CA ASN A 11 -8.27 1.79 22.67
C ASN A 11 -8.56 1.43 21.20
N LEU A 12 -7.60 0.84 20.48
CA LEU A 12 -7.91 0.24 19.18
C LEU A 12 -8.32 -1.22 19.37
N SER A 13 -9.55 -1.55 18.95
CA SER A 13 -9.89 -2.90 18.54
C SER A 13 -9.03 -3.25 17.31
N PRO A 14 -8.10 -4.22 17.39
CA PRO A 14 -7.01 -4.39 16.42
C PRO A 14 -7.44 -5.03 15.09
N ARG A 15 -8.72 -4.96 14.73
CA ARG A 15 -9.26 -5.55 13.51
C ARG A 15 -10.38 -4.66 12.98
N ILE A 16 -10.27 -4.20 11.73
CA ILE A 16 -11.39 -3.59 11.02
C ILE A 16 -12.35 -4.72 10.65
N VAL A 17 -13.24 -5.07 11.57
CA VAL A 17 -14.39 -5.94 11.33
C VAL A 17 -15.62 -5.07 11.52
N GLY A 18 -16.40 -4.87 10.46
CA GLY A 18 -17.51 -3.90 10.49
C GLY A 18 -17.03 -2.44 10.58
N GLY A 19 -15.88 -2.12 9.97
CA GLY A 19 -15.50 -0.73 9.76
C GLY A 19 -16.50 0.02 8.87
N ALA A 20 -16.44 1.33 8.89
CA ALA A 20 -17.18 2.19 7.97
C ALA A 20 -16.29 2.58 6.79
N GLU A 21 -16.92 2.89 5.66
CA GLU A 21 -16.26 3.56 4.55
C GLU A 21 -15.68 4.90 5.04
N CYS A 22 -14.43 5.17 4.67
CA CYS A 22 -13.81 6.47 4.96
C CYS A 22 -14.30 7.52 3.98
N ASN A 23 -14.03 8.80 4.22
CA ASN A 23 -14.21 9.80 3.16
C ASN A 23 -12.99 9.81 2.24
N LYS A 24 -13.19 10.26 1.00
CA LYS A 24 -12.10 10.48 0.05
C LYS A 24 -11.05 11.42 0.67
N GLY A 25 -9.81 10.95 0.75
CA GLY A 25 -8.67 11.74 1.25
C GLY A 25 -8.44 11.70 2.77
N ASP A 26 -9.24 10.97 3.56
CA ASP A 26 -9.02 10.86 5.02
C ASP A 26 -7.65 10.22 5.36
N TYR A 27 -7.17 9.33 4.50
CA TYR A 27 -5.91 8.58 4.68
C TYR A 27 -4.99 8.77 3.46
N PRO A 28 -4.42 9.97 3.26
CA PRO A 28 -3.65 10.28 2.06
C PRO A 28 -2.35 9.48 1.94
N HIS A 29 -1.90 8.87 3.04
CA HIS A 29 -0.74 7.99 3.08
C HIS A 29 -1.06 6.55 2.64
N GLN A 30 -2.33 6.18 2.46
CA GLN A 30 -2.70 4.83 2.09
C GLN A 30 -2.22 4.49 0.67
N ALA A 31 -1.51 3.38 0.55
CA ALA A 31 -1.01 2.87 -0.72
C ALA A 31 -1.63 1.50 -1.03
N SER A 32 -1.95 1.28 -2.30
CA SER A 32 -2.42 0.01 -2.84
C SER A 32 -1.28 -0.65 -3.61
N LEU A 33 -0.79 -1.78 -3.12
CA LEU A 33 0.24 -2.58 -3.79
C LEU A 33 -0.45 -3.50 -4.79
N GLN A 34 -0.06 -3.39 -6.06
CA GLN A 34 -0.67 -4.16 -7.14
C GLN A 34 0.36 -4.85 -8.01
N TRP A 35 0.06 -6.08 -8.40
CA TRP A 35 0.86 -6.84 -9.35
C TRP A 35 0.01 -7.23 -10.56
N GLY A 36 0.64 -7.28 -11.73
CA GLY A 36 0.01 -7.75 -12.96
C GLY A 36 1.04 -8.07 -14.03
N TRP A 37 0.62 -8.71 -15.12
CA TRP A 37 1.46 -8.98 -16.29
C TRP A 37 0.72 -8.58 -17.57
N PRO A 38 0.59 -7.27 -17.87
CA PRO A 38 -0.17 -6.83 -19.03
C PRO A 38 0.48 -7.27 -20.35
N PRO A 39 -0.31 -7.61 -21.39
CA PRO A 39 -1.79 -7.59 -21.41
C PRO A 39 -2.45 -8.87 -20.87
N LEU A 40 -1.68 -9.86 -20.41
CA LEU A 40 -2.19 -11.18 -20.00
C LEU A 40 -2.95 -11.13 -18.67
N ILE A 41 -2.46 -10.34 -17.71
CA ILE A 41 -3.01 -10.22 -16.37
C ILE A 41 -3.07 -8.73 -16.00
N ASN A 42 -4.28 -8.23 -15.76
CA ASN A 42 -4.48 -6.86 -15.27
C ASN A 42 -3.90 -6.69 -13.86
N PHE A 43 -3.55 -5.46 -13.50
CA PHE A 43 -3.09 -5.14 -12.16
C PHE A 43 -4.18 -5.45 -11.13
N ASN A 44 -3.82 -6.20 -10.09
CA ASN A 44 -4.71 -6.55 -9.00
C ASN A 44 -4.10 -6.16 -7.65
N HIS A 45 -4.92 -5.56 -6.80
CA HIS A 45 -4.58 -5.27 -5.42
C HIS A 45 -4.37 -6.57 -4.63
N PHE A 46 -3.26 -6.64 -3.89
CA PHE A 46 -2.97 -7.78 -3.03
C PHE A 46 -2.52 -7.38 -1.62
N CYS A 47 -1.98 -6.16 -1.44
CA CYS A 47 -1.50 -5.67 -0.15
C CYS A 47 -1.70 -4.15 0.01
N GLY A 48 -1.68 -3.70 1.25
CA GLY A 48 -1.60 -2.29 1.61
C GLY A 48 -0.16 -1.83 1.89
N GLY A 49 0.03 -0.52 1.93
CA GLY A 49 1.26 0.12 2.40
C GLY A 49 0.99 1.55 2.84
N SER A 50 2.02 2.22 3.34
CA SER A 50 1.97 3.61 3.76
C SER A 50 3.07 4.44 3.13
N ILE A 51 2.72 5.60 2.59
CA ILE A 51 3.68 6.60 2.13
C ILE A 51 4.44 7.13 3.34
N ILE A 52 5.76 6.97 3.35
CA ILE A 52 6.62 7.54 4.40
C ILE A 52 7.40 8.77 3.92
N ASN A 53 7.55 8.93 2.59
CA ASN A 53 7.98 10.15 1.91
C ASN A 53 7.71 10.04 0.39
N GLU A 54 8.18 11.02 -0.38
CA GLU A 54 7.98 11.13 -1.84
C GLU A 54 8.47 9.93 -2.67
N LYS A 55 9.37 9.09 -2.14
CA LYS A 55 10.00 7.98 -2.87
C LYS A 55 9.88 6.63 -2.18
N TRP A 56 9.27 6.57 -1.00
CA TRP A 56 9.31 5.37 -0.16
C TRP A 56 7.92 5.00 0.36
N ILE A 57 7.59 3.73 0.19
CA ILE A 57 6.43 3.06 0.77
C ILE A 57 6.90 2.06 1.83
N LEU A 58 6.26 2.07 2.99
CA LEU A 58 6.42 1.04 4.02
C LEU A 58 5.29 0.00 3.90
N THR A 59 5.64 -1.28 3.96
CA THR A 59 4.69 -2.41 3.97
C THR A 59 5.25 -3.57 4.80
N ALA A 60 4.52 -4.68 4.87
CA ALA A 60 4.97 -5.90 5.56
C ALA A 60 5.91 -6.74 4.68
N GLY A 61 6.85 -7.45 5.31
CA GLY A 61 7.78 -8.35 4.60
C GLY A 61 7.07 -9.39 3.74
N HIS A 62 6.01 -10.03 4.27
CA HIS A 62 5.23 -11.03 3.53
C HIS A 62 4.58 -10.49 2.25
N CYS A 63 4.26 -9.19 2.20
CA CYS A 63 3.72 -8.59 0.99
C CYS A 63 4.77 -8.57 -0.12
N ILE A 64 6.04 -8.33 0.20
CA ILE A 64 7.12 -8.31 -0.79
C ILE A 64 7.48 -9.74 -1.20
N ASP A 65 7.55 -10.68 -0.26
CA ASP A 65 7.81 -12.10 -0.54
C ASP A 65 6.77 -12.74 -1.48
N ALA A 66 5.53 -12.25 -1.44
CA ALA A 66 4.46 -12.70 -2.31
C ALA A 66 4.56 -12.15 -3.75
N VAL A 67 5.42 -11.17 -4.02
CA VAL A 67 5.55 -10.56 -5.37
C VAL A 67 6.32 -11.50 -6.29
N PRO A 68 5.72 -11.97 -7.40
CA PRO A 68 6.44 -12.79 -8.37
C PRO A 68 7.61 -12.03 -9.02
N SER A 69 8.66 -12.77 -9.39
CA SER A 69 9.83 -12.21 -10.11
C SER A 69 9.54 -11.78 -11.55
N TYR A 70 8.40 -12.20 -12.10
CA TYR A 70 7.90 -11.83 -13.42
C TYR A 70 6.72 -10.87 -13.31
N GLY A 71 6.30 -10.27 -14.43
CA GLY A 71 5.25 -9.26 -14.44
C GLY A 71 5.74 -7.91 -13.97
N LYS A 72 4.83 -7.08 -13.48
CA LYS A 72 5.06 -5.70 -13.04
C LYS A 72 4.46 -5.51 -11.65
N PHE A 73 5.26 -4.92 -10.77
CA PHE A 73 4.84 -4.48 -9.44
C PHE A 73 4.70 -2.95 -9.44
N VAL A 74 3.50 -2.47 -9.12
CA VAL A 74 3.17 -1.05 -9.08
C VAL A 74 2.52 -0.67 -7.76
N ILE A 75 2.70 0.58 -7.37
CA ILE A 75 2.01 1.21 -6.26
C ILE A 75 0.98 2.17 -6.85
N LYS A 76 -0.28 2.03 -6.42
CA LYS A 76 -1.32 3.04 -6.65
C LYS A 76 -1.56 3.84 -5.37
N VAL A 77 -1.47 5.18 -5.44
CA VAL A 77 -1.76 6.11 -4.33
C VAL A 77 -2.81 7.14 -4.77
N GLY A 78 -3.40 7.87 -3.81
CA GLY A 78 -4.50 8.80 -4.10
C GLY A 78 -5.83 8.12 -4.38
N LYS A 79 -5.91 6.80 -4.15
CA LYS A 79 -7.11 6.01 -4.40
C LYS A 79 -8.07 6.00 -3.22
N HIS A 80 -9.36 6.02 -3.53
CA HIS A 80 -10.43 5.75 -2.58
C HIS A 80 -11.12 4.41 -2.86
N VAL A 81 -11.36 4.10 -4.14
CA VAL A 81 -12.03 2.85 -4.57
C VAL A 81 -11.07 2.01 -5.40
N LEU A 82 -10.87 0.75 -5.01
CA LEU A 82 -9.86 -0.12 -5.64
C LEU A 82 -10.14 -0.48 -7.11
N LYS A 83 -11.42 -0.57 -7.49
CA LYS A 83 -11.86 -1.06 -8.80
C LYS A 83 -11.99 0.04 -9.85
N ASP A 84 -12.01 1.28 -9.41
CA ASP A 84 -12.24 2.44 -10.27
C ASP A 84 -10.88 3.07 -10.59
N ASP A 85 -10.75 3.62 -11.79
CA ASP A 85 -9.65 4.53 -12.11
C ASP A 85 -10.09 5.94 -11.70
N GLU A 86 -9.30 6.62 -10.87
CA GLU A 86 -9.64 7.92 -10.29
C GLU A 86 -8.65 8.98 -10.78
N ASP A 87 -9.11 10.20 -11.08
CA ASP A 87 -8.26 11.25 -11.66
C ASP A 87 -7.06 11.65 -10.77
N GLU A 88 -7.22 11.53 -9.45
CA GLU A 88 -6.18 11.83 -8.48
C GLU A 88 -5.25 10.64 -8.21
N GLU A 89 -5.50 9.49 -8.86
CA GLU A 89 -4.66 8.32 -8.69
C GLU A 89 -3.30 8.51 -9.37
N GLN A 90 -2.25 8.08 -8.68
CA GLN A 90 -0.91 7.96 -9.28
C GLN A 90 -0.50 6.50 -9.28
N VAL A 91 0.01 6.05 -10.43
CA VAL A 91 0.52 4.69 -10.62
C VAL A 91 2.03 4.76 -10.81
N ILE A 92 2.79 4.20 -9.87
CA ILE A 92 4.25 4.24 -9.86
C ILE A 92 4.80 2.81 -9.92
N SER A 93 5.75 2.57 -10.83
CA SER A 93 6.46 1.29 -10.89
C SER A 93 7.49 1.20 -9.77
N VAL A 94 7.56 0.04 -9.10
CA VAL A 94 8.52 -0.17 -8.02
C VAL A 94 9.91 -0.41 -8.60
N GLU A 95 10.88 0.40 -8.17
CA GLU A 95 12.28 0.28 -8.60
C GLU A 95 13.04 -0.81 -7.84
N ALA A 96 12.87 -0.85 -6.52
CA ALA A 96 13.54 -1.81 -5.65
C ALA A 96 12.69 -2.12 -4.42
N THR A 97 12.90 -3.30 -3.85
CA THR A 97 12.27 -3.75 -2.60
C THR A 97 13.34 -4.13 -1.59
N PHE A 98 13.06 -3.85 -0.32
CA PHE A 98 13.98 -4.13 0.78
C PHE A 98 13.19 -4.80 1.91
N ILE A 99 13.52 -6.06 2.18
CA ILE A 99 12.92 -6.81 3.29
C ILE A 99 13.88 -6.77 4.47
N HIS A 100 13.34 -6.64 5.68
CA HIS A 100 14.14 -6.65 6.89
C HIS A 100 14.91 -7.98 7.00
N LYS A 101 16.21 -7.92 7.27
CA LYS A 101 17.11 -9.10 7.30
C LYS A 101 16.70 -10.21 8.28
N GLU A 102 15.98 -9.87 9.34
CA GLU A 102 15.48 -10.83 10.35
C GLU A 102 14.05 -11.31 10.06
N TYR A 103 13.52 -11.02 8.87
CA TYR A 103 12.23 -11.58 8.44
C TYR A 103 12.45 -13.00 7.90
N HIS A 104 11.65 -13.97 8.37
CA HIS A 104 11.87 -15.40 8.14
C HIS A 104 10.71 -16.13 7.43
N GLY A 105 9.68 -15.40 6.99
CA GLY A 105 8.46 -15.99 6.43
C GLY A 105 7.43 -16.30 7.50
#